data_AF-A0A830GSN3-F1
#
_entry.id   AF-A0A830GSN3-F1
#
_cell.length_a   1.000
_cell.length_b   1.000
_cell.length_c   1.000
_cell.angle_alpha   90.00
_cell.angle_beta   90.00
_cell.angle_gamma   90.00
#
_symmetry.space_group_name_H-M   'P 1'
#
loop_
_entity.id
_entity.type
_entity.pdbx_description
1 polymer ?
#
loop_
_entity_poly.entity_id
_entity_poly.type
_entity_poly.pdbx_seq_one_letter_code
_entity_poly.pdbx_strand_id
1 'polypeptide(L)'
;MERGTDRERAAVRDRWEAMERQRTLTTDLLAGLSLVAAGAIVLGLAAARSVCETSLRGHVLGCTPLAGSESALLLVAVGVAALVAGLCRFWRVTRT
;
A
#
# COMPACT_ATOMS: atom_id res chain seq x y z
N MET A 1 27.38 8.98 44.06
CA MET A 1 26.76 7.70 43.65
C MET A 1 25.97 7.96 42.37
N GLU A 2 26.59 7.81 41.19
CA GLU A 2 25.96 8.18 39.89
C GLU A 2 25.99 7.02 38.87
N ARG A 3 26.56 5.87 39.24
CA ARG A 3 26.76 4.75 38.30
C ARG A 3 25.50 3.92 38.01
N GLY A 4 24.40 4.15 38.75
CA GLY A 4 23.13 3.43 38.55
C GLY A 4 22.33 3.99 37.36
N THR A 5 22.27 5.31 37.25
CA THR A 5 21.48 6.04 36.25
C THR A 5 22.01 5.86 34.82
N ASP A 6 23.33 5.70 34.65
CA ASP A 6 23.91 5.47 33.32
C ASP A 6 23.65 4.05 32.79
N ARG A 7 23.60 3.04 33.67
CA ARG A 7 23.20 1.68 33.27
C ARG A 7 21.72 1.61 32.89
N GLU A 8 20.86 2.31 33.62
CA GLU A 8 19.43 2.39 33.27
C GLU A 8 19.24 3.15 31.95
N ARG A 9 19.95 4.25 31.72
CA ARG A 9 19.91 4.95 30.41
C ARG A 9 20.43 4.09 29.26
N ALA A 10 21.44 3.27 29.48
CA ALA A 10 21.93 2.34 28.45
C ALA A 10 20.87 1.27 28.13
N ALA A 11 20.28 0.66 29.15
CA ALA A 11 19.23 -0.35 28.98
C ALA A 11 17.97 0.21 28.30
N VAL A 12 17.59 1.46 28.61
CA VAL A 12 16.47 2.14 27.93
C VAL A 12 16.81 2.43 26.47
N ARG A 13 18.04 2.86 26.16
CA ARG A 13 18.48 3.07 24.76
C ARG A 13 18.47 1.79 23.95
N ASP A 14 19.00 0.70 24.49
CA ASP A 14 19.01 -0.59 23.79
C ASP A 14 17.58 -1.09 23.49
N ARG A 15 16.66 -0.94 24.46
CA ARG A 15 15.24 -1.27 24.23
C ARG A 15 14.57 -0.33 23.24
N TRP A 16 14.91 0.95 23.26
CA TRP A 16 14.38 1.92 22.30
C TRP A 16 14.85 1.61 20.89
N GLU A 17 16.15 1.31 20.69
CA GLU A 17 16.68 0.91 19.39
C GLU A 17 16.02 -0.37 18.85
N ALA A 18 15.79 -1.36 19.72
CA ALA A 18 15.09 -2.58 19.34
C ALA A 18 13.65 -2.28 18.88
N MET A 19 12.91 -1.43 19.62
CA MET A 19 11.57 -1.02 19.22
C MET A 19 11.56 -0.19 17.94
N GLU A 20 12.52 0.71 17.75
CA GLU A 20 12.62 1.56 16.57
C GLU A 20 12.86 0.70 15.32
N ARG A 21 13.80 -0.26 15.38
CA ARG A 21 14.04 -1.21 14.27
C ARG A 21 12.79 -1.99 13.92
N GLN A 22 12.06 -2.46 14.92
CA GLN A 22 10.83 -3.21 14.70
C GLN A 22 9.77 -2.32 14.04
N ARG A 23 9.65 -1.06 14.49
CA ARG A 23 8.72 -0.08 13.94
C ARG A 23 9.00 0.24 12.47
N THR A 24 10.27 0.38 12.08
CA THR A 24 10.65 0.65 10.68
C THR A 24 10.26 -0.50 9.76
N LEU A 25 10.41 -1.75 10.20
CA LEU A 25 10.00 -2.92 9.43
C LEU A 25 8.48 -2.97 9.26
N THR A 26 7.72 -2.71 10.33
CA THR A 26 6.26 -2.72 10.27
C THR A 26 5.72 -1.59 9.39
N THR A 27 6.29 -0.39 9.45
CA THR A 27 5.87 0.74 8.61
C THR A 27 6.19 0.49 7.14
N ASP A 28 7.33 -0.11 6.82
CA ASP A 28 7.66 -0.48 5.44
C ASP A 28 6.74 -1.57 4.89
N LEU A 29 6.34 -2.55 5.71
CA LEU A 29 5.35 -3.57 5.34
C LEU A 29 3.96 -2.96 5.10
N LEU A 30 3.50 -2.09 6.00
CA LEU A 30 2.24 -1.34 5.85
C LEU A 30 2.24 -0.48 4.59
N ALA A 31 3.36 0.20 4.30
CA ALA A 31 3.53 1.00 3.09
C ALA A 31 3.54 0.13 1.82
N GLY A 32 4.18 -1.04 1.85
CA GLY A 32 4.13 -2.01 0.76
C GLY A 32 2.72 -2.53 0.51
N LEU A 33 2.01 -2.92 1.56
CA LEU A 33 0.62 -3.40 1.51
C LEU A 33 -0.34 -2.34 0.96
N SER A 34 -0.19 -1.08 1.38
CA SER A 34 -1.03 0.01 0.88
C SER A 34 -0.78 0.29 -0.60
N LEU A 35 0.47 0.22 -1.05
CA LEU A 35 0.83 0.30 -2.47
C LEU A 35 0.22 -0.84 -3.30
N VAL A 36 0.27 -2.08 -2.79
CA VAL A 36 -0.34 -3.24 -3.44
C VAL A 36 -1.85 -3.08 -3.53
N ALA A 37 -2.51 -2.69 -2.44
CA ALA A 37 -3.95 -2.45 -2.40
C ALA A 37 -4.36 -1.33 -3.38
N ALA A 38 -3.63 -0.22 -3.40
CA ALA A 38 -3.87 0.87 -4.33
C ALA A 38 -3.70 0.41 -5.79
N GLY A 39 -2.63 -0.32 -6.11
CA GLY A 39 -2.42 -0.87 -7.45
C GLY A 39 -3.53 -1.82 -7.89
N ALA A 40 -4.00 -2.68 -6.99
CA ALA A 40 -5.12 -3.60 -7.25
C ALA A 40 -6.44 -2.85 -7.51
N ILE A 41 -6.73 -1.79 -6.75
CA ILE A 41 -7.91 -0.93 -6.96
C ILE A 41 -7.84 -0.26 -8.33
N VAL A 42 -6.68 0.33 -8.66
CA VAL A 42 -6.46 1.00 -9.95
C VAL A 42 -6.63 0.03 -11.12
N LEU A 43 -6.08 -1.19 -11.01
CA LEU A 43 -6.27 -2.24 -12.03
C LEU A 43 -7.72 -2.71 -12.13
N GLY A 44 -8.42 -2.84 -11.01
CA GLY A 44 -9.85 -3.16 -10.99
C GLY A 44 -10.68 -2.08 -11.71
N LEU A 45 -10.36 -0.81 -11.49
CA LEU A 45 -10.98 0.31 -12.19
C LEU A 45 -10.64 0.30 -13.68
N ALA A 46 -9.42 -0.03 -14.07
CA ALA A 46 -9.02 -0.14 -15.47
C ALA A 46 -9.72 -1.32 -16.19
N ALA A 47 -9.97 -2.42 -15.47
CA ALA A 47 -10.74 -3.55 -15.97
C ALA A 47 -12.24 -3.24 -16.11
N ALA A 48 -12.75 -2.30 -15.30
CA ALA A 48 -14.13 -1.83 -15.37
C ALA A 48 -14.34 -0.96 -16.61
N ARG A 49 -14.74 -1.59 -17.73
CA ARG A 49 -14.97 -0.90 -19.01
C ARG A 49 -16.15 0.08 -18.98
N SER A 50 -17.11 -0.13 -18.09
CA SER A 50 -18.30 0.70 -17.96
C SER A 50 -18.89 0.58 -16.55
N VAL A 51 -19.36 1.68 -15.97
CA VAL A 51 -20.20 1.66 -14.77
C VAL A 51 -21.62 1.83 -15.26
N CYS A 52 -22.45 0.85 -14.93
CA CYS A 52 -23.87 0.90 -15.22
C CYS A 52 -24.58 1.46 -13.99
N GLU A 53 -25.22 2.61 -14.13
CA GLU A 53 -26.07 3.16 -13.09
C GLU A 53 -27.33 2.29 -13.01
N THR A 54 -27.57 1.69 -11.84
CA THR A 54 -28.77 0.91 -11.55
C THR A 54 -29.72 1.75 -10.71
N SER A 55 -30.99 1.77 -11.10
CA SER A 55 -32.04 2.40 -10.29
C SER A 55 -32.26 1.58 -9.00
N LEU A 56 -32.88 2.17 -7.98
CA LEU A 56 -33.25 1.47 -6.74
C LEU A 56 -34.16 0.23 -6.96
N ARG A 57 -34.75 0.08 -8.16
CA ARG A 57 -35.53 -1.11 -8.57
C ARG A 57 -34.73 -2.12 -9.41
N GLY A 58 -33.42 -1.93 -9.56
CA GLY A 58 -32.53 -2.85 -10.29
C GLY A 58 -32.56 -2.70 -11.81
N HIS A 59 -33.17 -1.64 -12.36
CA HIS A 59 -33.11 -1.35 -13.79
C HIS A 59 -31.86 -0.55 -14.14
N VAL A 60 -31.13 -0.97 -15.17
CA VAL A 60 -29.98 -0.25 -15.70
C VAL A 60 -30.50 1.00 -16.43
N LEU A 61 -30.16 2.19 -15.91
CA LEU A 61 -30.57 3.50 -16.46
C LEU A 61 -29.66 3.94 -17.61
N GLY A 62 -28.38 3.58 -17.53
CA GLY A 62 -27.37 3.88 -18.54
C GLY A 62 -26.01 3.39 -18.09
N CYS A 63 -25.15 3.02 -19.03
CA CYS A 63 -23.77 2.67 -18.74
C CYS A 63 -22.86 3.77 -19.28
N THR A 64 -22.14 4.44 -18.39
CA THR A 64 -21.10 5.41 -18.76
C THR A 64 -19.78 4.65 -18.95
N PRO A 65 -19.11 4.79 -20.11
CA PRO A 65 -17.77 4.22 -20.31
C PRO A 65 -16.78 4.99 -19.44
N LEU A 66 -16.02 4.28 -18.60
CA LEU A 66 -15.14 4.94 -17.61
C LEU A 66 -13.86 5.53 -18.21
N ALA A 67 -13.42 5.01 -19.35
CA ALA A 67 -12.13 5.35 -19.90
C ALA A 67 -12.12 5.24 -21.43
N GLY A 68 -11.62 6.29 -22.10
CA GLY A 68 -11.08 6.14 -23.44
C GLY A 68 -9.86 5.22 -23.41
N SER A 69 -9.54 4.58 -24.54
CA SER A 69 -8.46 3.59 -24.65
C SER A 69 -7.12 4.06 -24.05
N GLU A 70 -6.80 5.35 -24.17
CA GLU A 70 -5.58 5.97 -23.64
C GLU A 70 -5.56 6.05 -22.10
N SER A 71 -6.66 6.49 -21.49
CA SER A 71 -6.80 6.55 -20.03
C SER A 71 -6.74 5.18 -19.36
N ALA A 72 -7.28 4.14 -20.01
CA ALA A 72 -7.19 2.76 -19.51
C ALA A 72 -5.74 2.26 -19.49
N LEU A 73 -4.96 2.58 -20.52
CA LEU A 73 -3.55 2.21 -20.63
C LEU A 73 -2.69 2.86 -19.55
N LEU A 74 -2.94 4.14 -19.25
CA LEU A 74 -2.27 4.87 -18.16
C LEU A 74 -2.62 4.27 -16.79
N LEU A 75 -3.90 3.96 -16.54
CA LEU A 75 -4.33 3.32 -15.29
C LEU A 75 -3.67 1.95 -15.11
N VAL A 76 -3.60 1.13 -16.17
CA VAL A 76 -2.90 -0.16 -16.11
C VAL A 76 -1.41 0.04 -15.83
N ALA A 77 -0.74 0.96 -16.51
CA ALA A 77 0.69 1.23 -16.30
C ALA A 77 0.98 1.66 -14.84
N VAL A 78 0.17 2.58 -14.30
CA VAL A 78 0.28 3.04 -12.90
C VAL A 78 -0.02 1.91 -11.93
N GLY A 79 -1.08 1.13 -12.16
CA GLY A 79 -1.46 0.01 -11.31
C GLY A 79 -0.40 -1.09 -11.26
N VAL A 80 0.19 -1.45 -12.41
CA VAL A 80 1.31 -2.41 -12.49
C VAL A 80 2.54 -1.86 -11.79
N ALA A 81 2.90 -0.59 -12.02
CA ALA A 81 4.05 0.03 -11.35
C ALA A 81 3.89 0.04 -9.83
N ALA A 82 2.70 0.37 -9.32
CA ALA A 82 2.39 0.35 -7.89
C ALA A 82 2.46 -1.06 -7.30
N LEU A 83 1.92 -2.07 -7.99
CA LEU A 83 2.01 -3.48 -7.58
C LEU A 83 3.46 -3.96 -7.52
N VAL A 84 4.25 -3.71 -8.57
CA VAL A 84 5.66 -4.13 -8.63
C VAL A 84 6.46 -3.42 -7.55
N ALA A 85 6.26 -2.12 -7.35
CA ALA A 85 6.93 -1.37 -6.28
C ALA A 85 6.57 -1.91 -4.89
N GLY A 86 5.29 -2.19 -4.64
CA GLY A 86 4.82 -2.80 -3.39
C GLY A 86 5.42 -4.19 -3.16
N LEU A 87 5.43 -5.05 -4.19
CA LEU A 87 6.06 -6.37 -4.13
C LEU A 87 7.56 -6.27 -3.86
N CYS A 88 8.28 -5.41 -4.59
CA CYS A 88 9.71 -5.21 -4.39
C CYS A 88 10.02 -4.75 -2.95
N ARG A 89 9.20 -3.88 -2.36
CA ARG A 89 9.36 -3.43 -0.97
C ARG A 89 9.13 -4.58 0.01
N PHE A 90 8.09 -5.39 -0.20
CA PHE A 90 7.83 -6.58 0.59
C PHE A 90 8.96 -7.63 0.49
N TRP A 91 9.46 -7.87 -0.73
CA TRP A 91 10.59 -8.76 -0.98
C TRP A 91 11.89 -8.27 -0.33
N ARG A 92 12.11 -6.96 -0.27
CA ARG A 92 13.27 -6.39 0.42
C ARG A 92 13.19 -6.64 1.92
N VAL A 93 12.04 -6.41 2.54
CA VAL A 93 11.83 -6.63 3.98
C VAL A 93 11.92 -8.11 4.38
N THR A 94 11.46 -9.01 3.52
CA THR A 94 11.56 -10.47 3.79
C THR A 94 12.94 -11.06 3.56
N ARG A 95 13.84 -10.34 2.88
CA ARG A 95 15.26 -10.73 2.68
C ARG A 95 16.23 -10.15 3.71
N THR A 96 15.81 -9.13 4.46
CA THR A 96 16.59 -8.51 5.56
C THR A 96 16.35 -9.21 6.87
#